data_AF-A0A0D3JWL9-F1
#
_entry.id   AF-A0A0D3JWL9-F1
#
_cell.length_a   1.000
_cell.length_b   1.000
_cell.length_c   1.000
_cell.angle_alpha   90.00
_cell.angle_beta   90.00
_cell.angle_gamma   90.00
#
_symmetry.space_group_name_H-M   'P 1'
#
loop_
_entity.id
_entity.type
_entity.pdbx_description
1 polymer ?
#
loop_
_entity_poly.entity_id
_entity_poly.type
_entity_poly.pdbx_seq_one_letter_code
_entity_poly.pdbx_strand_id
1 'polypeptide(L)'
;MMQLDGQLDGRSLFDSSPDPSVRAARFAAPAGQLHPLTASPVGQLHPLTASPEVVRLKQDGDAAEAALRRLIEERPREEEVFKEQVKAATGEQLDALLASHLQQSQARQAEYDAALAVRDGKVRKAALAEQLLMAERDSLAKRARAAATEERLRDELHECEVAARAEADCRARFLAA
;
A
#
# COMPACT_ATOMS: atom_id res chain seq x y z
N MET A 1 -7.73 35.63 58.46
CA MET A 1 -6.27 35.63 58.71
C MET A 1 -5.91 34.20 59.10
N MET A 2 -5.10 33.40 58.40
CA MET A 2 -4.14 33.63 57.32
C MET A 2 -4.24 32.50 56.29
N GLN A 3 -3.97 32.84 55.03
CA GLN A 3 -3.63 31.94 53.93
C GLN A 3 -2.23 31.36 54.17
N LEU A 4 -2.00 30.10 53.81
CA LEU A 4 -0.75 29.66 53.22
C LEU A 4 -1.05 28.56 52.19
N ASP A 5 -0.79 28.92 50.94
CA ASP A 5 -0.84 28.11 49.74
C ASP A 5 0.23 27.01 49.74
N GLY A 6 -0.13 25.86 49.17
CA GLY A 6 0.74 24.69 49.02
C GLY A 6 0.37 23.89 47.78
N GLN A 7 0.46 24.56 46.64
CA GLN A 7 0.31 24.08 45.28
C GLN A 7 1.32 22.96 45.00
N LEU A 8 0.86 21.72 44.80
CA LEU A 8 1.64 20.63 44.21
C LEU A 8 1.11 20.37 42.81
N ASP A 9 1.64 21.18 41.89
CA ASP A 9 1.49 20.99 40.46
C ASP A 9 2.17 19.70 39.99
N GLY A 10 1.55 19.10 38.99
CA GLY A 10 1.90 17.81 38.43
C GLY A 10 3.32 17.72 37.87
N ARG A 11 3.88 16.52 37.99
CA ARG A 11 4.97 16.04 37.15
C ARG A 11 4.69 14.60 36.77
N SER A 12 4.07 14.46 35.60
CA SER A 12 4.08 13.25 34.80
C SER A 12 5.53 12.80 34.58
N LEU A 13 5.84 11.57 34.98
CA LEU A 13 7.18 11.01 34.93
C LEU A 13 7.53 10.36 33.58
N PHE A 14 6.79 10.68 32.51
CA PHE A 14 7.00 10.14 31.15
C PHE A 14 6.63 11.14 30.05
N ASP A 15 7.15 12.36 30.14
CA ASP A 15 7.23 13.27 28.99
C ASP A 15 8.64 13.21 28.41
N SER A 16 8.81 12.45 27.32
CA SER A 16 10.06 12.35 26.57
C SER A 16 9.92 13.15 25.28
N SER A 17 9.99 14.47 25.41
CA SER A 17 10.21 15.37 24.28
C SER A 17 11.72 15.50 24.04
N PRO A 18 12.26 15.17 22.85
CA PRO A 18 13.69 15.25 22.61
C PRO A 18 14.15 16.69 22.34
N ASP A 19 15.19 17.08 23.08
CA ASP A 19 15.88 18.37 23.05
C ASP A 19 16.52 18.65 21.66
N PRO A 20 16.26 19.80 21.01
CA PRO A 20 16.71 20.09 19.63
C PRO A 20 18.20 20.41 19.47
N SER A 21 19.01 20.42 20.53
CA SER A 21 20.43 20.85 20.47
C SER A 21 21.46 19.76 20.16
N VAL A 22 21.05 18.51 19.89
CA VAL A 22 21.98 17.40 19.56
C VAL A 22 22.18 17.23 18.03
N ARG A 23 21.56 18.07 17.21
CA ARG A 23 21.51 17.88 15.74
C ARG A 23 22.64 18.54 14.94
N ALA A 24 23.59 19.21 15.58
CA ALA A 24 24.58 20.03 14.89
C ALA A 24 26.02 19.78 15.39
N ALA A 25 26.53 18.57 15.20
CA ALA A 25 27.95 18.30 14.98
C ALA A 25 28.14 16.80 14.94
N ARG A 26 28.37 16.24 13.75
CA ARG A 26 29.25 15.08 13.54
C ARG A 26 29.44 14.85 12.03
N PHE A 27 30.55 15.41 11.55
CA PHE A 27 31.32 15.04 10.35
C PHE A 27 30.70 15.44 9.00
N ALA A 28 31.10 16.53 8.35
CA ALA A 28 32.44 16.85 7.80
C ALA A 28 33.00 15.71 6.93
N ALA A 29 32.90 15.90 5.62
CA ALA A 29 33.40 15.03 4.57
C ALA A 29 34.93 14.93 4.56
N PRO A 30 35.48 13.83 4.02
CA PRO A 30 36.64 13.90 3.16
C PRO A 30 36.29 13.51 1.73
N ALA A 31 36.74 14.33 0.78
CA ALA A 31 36.76 14.02 -0.63
C ALA A 31 37.64 12.78 -0.89
N GLY A 32 37.14 11.83 -1.67
CA GLY A 32 37.94 10.68 -2.10
C GLY A 32 37.11 9.56 -2.72
N GLN A 33 37.24 9.43 -4.04
CA GLN A 33 36.93 8.26 -4.88
C GLN A 33 35.44 8.00 -5.20
N LEU A 34 35.06 8.50 -6.38
CA LEU A 34 33.88 8.05 -7.12
C LEU A 34 34.08 6.58 -7.53
N HIS A 35 33.49 5.65 -6.77
CA HIS A 35 33.25 4.32 -7.28
C HIS A 35 32.13 4.38 -8.33
N PRO A 36 32.30 3.75 -9.51
CA PRO A 36 31.25 3.69 -10.50
C PRO A 36 30.03 3.04 -9.88
N LEU A 37 28.88 3.71 -10.00
CA LEU A 37 27.57 3.19 -9.67
C LEU A 37 27.43 1.82 -10.34
N THR A 38 27.64 0.75 -9.57
CA THR A 38 27.08 -0.54 -9.93
C THR A 38 25.59 -0.31 -9.90
N ALA A 39 25.01 -0.10 -11.08
CA ALA A 39 23.58 -0.20 -11.30
C ALA A 39 23.19 -1.57 -10.76
N SER A 40 22.69 -1.59 -9.53
CA SER A 40 21.96 -2.74 -9.01
C SER A 40 20.85 -2.92 -10.04
N PRO A 41 20.82 -4.04 -10.78
CA PRO A 41 19.71 -4.27 -11.70
C PRO A 41 18.49 -4.21 -10.80
N VAL A 42 17.65 -3.20 -11.01
CA VAL A 42 16.29 -3.17 -10.48
C VAL A 42 15.78 -4.55 -10.80
N GLY A 43 15.70 -5.40 -9.77
CA GLY A 43 15.31 -6.78 -9.90
C GLY A 43 14.08 -6.75 -10.79
N GLN A 44 14.08 -7.56 -11.85
CA GLN A 44 12.98 -7.65 -12.79
C GLN A 44 11.69 -7.75 -11.98
N LEU A 45 11.06 -6.61 -11.72
CA LEU A 45 9.67 -6.52 -11.35
C LEU A 45 9.05 -6.96 -12.65
N HIS A 46 8.75 -8.27 -12.72
CA HIS A 46 7.85 -8.77 -13.72
C HIS A 46 6.71 -7.76 -13.75
N PRO A 47 6.49 -7.09 -14.89
CA PRO A 47 5.38 -6.18 -14.96
C PRO A 47 4.15 -6.95 -14.48
N LEU A 48 3.26 -6.32 -13.73
CA LEU A 48 1.91 -6.83 -13.51
C LEU A 48 1.17 -6.80 -14.86
N THR A 49 1.68 -7.54 -15.85
CA THR A 49 1.18 -7.68 -17.22
C THR A 49 -0.17 -8.37 -17.28
N ALA A 50 -0.84 -8.58 -16.15
CA ALA A 50 -2.09 -9.27 -16.12
C ALA A 50 -3.11 -8.46 -15.30
N SER A 51 -3.85 -7.58 -15.99
CA SER A 51 -5.22 -7.24 -15.60
C SER A 51 -5.97 -8.44 -14.96
N PRO A 52 -5.89 -9.69 -15.48
CA PRO A 52 -6.50 -10.84 -14.83
C PRO A 52 -6.00 -11.16 -13.42
N GLU A 53 -4.75 -10.86 -13.06
CA GLU A 53 -4.24 -11.07 -11.70
C GLU A 53 -4.86 -10.08 -10.73
N VAL A 54 -4.97 -8.80 -11.11
CA VAL A 54 -5.69 -7.78 -10.32
C VAL A 54 -7.15 -8.17 -10.15
N VAL A 55 -7.80 -8.65 -11.22
CA VAL A 55 -9.18 -9.15 -11.17
C VAL A 55 -9.31 -10.33 -10.22
N ARG A 56 -8.40 -11.31 -10.27
CA ARG A 56 -8.40 -12.45 -9.35
C ARG A 56 -8.25 -12.00 -7.89
N LEU A 57 -7.34 -11.07 -7.61
CA LEU A 57 -7.13 -10.55 -6.26
C LEU A 57 -8.36 -9.80 -5.73
N LYS A 58 -9.06 -9.06 -6.60
CA LYS A 58 -10.37 -8.46 -6.25
C LYS A 58 -11.39 -9.51 -5.89
N GLN A 59 -11.55 -10.52 -6.74
CA GLN A 59 -12.48 -11.63 -6.49
C GLN A 59 -12.17 -12.35 -5.19
N ASP A 60 -10.88 -12.55 -4.88
CA ASP A 60 -10.45 -13.13 -3.60
C ASP A 60 -10.84 -12.25 -2.40
N GLY A 61 -10.69 -10.93 -2.54
CA GLY A 61 -11.12 -9.94 -1.54
C GLY A 61 -12.64 -9.97 -1.32
N ASP A 62 -13.41 -9.94 -2.41
CA ASP A 62 -14.87 -10.01 -2.38
C ASP A 62 -15.37 -11.32 -1.76
N ALA A 63 -14.73 -12.44 -2.11
CA ALA A 63 -15.05 -13.75 -1.55
C ALA A 63 -14.76 -13.82 -0.05
N ALA A 64 -13.67 -13.20 0.42
CA ALA A 64 -13.34 -13.14 1.84
C ALA A 64 -14.31 -12.24 2.61
N GLU A 65 -14.73 -11.12 2.01
CA GLU A 65 -15.76 -10.27 2.60
C GLU A 65 -17.12 -10.98 2.68
N ALA A 66 -17.50 -11.71 1.63
CA ALA A 66 -18.72 -12.53 1.63
C ALA A 66 -18.67 -13.64 2.70
N ALA A 67 -17.50 -14.28 2.89
CA ALA A 67 -17.32 -15.29 3.93
C ALA A 67 -17.49 -14.69 5.34
N LEU A 68 -16.89 -13.53 5.61
CA LEU A 68 -17.05 -12.84 6.89
C LEU A 68 -18.51 -12.43 7.14
N ARG A 69 -19.22 -11.93 6.12
CA ARG A 69 -20.64 -11.58 6.23
C ARG A 69 -21.50 -12.78 6.61
N ARG A 70 -21.25 -13.95 6.03
CA ARG A 70 -21.97 -15.20 6.40
C ARG A 70 -21.80 -15.53 7.88
N LEU A 71 -20.58 -15.45 8.41
CA LEU A 71 -20.34 -15.70 9.84
C LEU A 71 -21.11 -14.72 10.74
N ILE A 72 -21.19 -13.43 10.33
CA ILE A 72 -21.95 -12.40 11.06
C ILE A 72 -23.45 -12.71 11.04
N GLU A 73 -23.98 -13.17 9.90
CA GLU A 73 -25.41 -13.50 9.72
C GLU A 73 -25.82 -14.82 10.39
N GLU A 74 -24.90 -15.79 10.49
CA GLU A 74 -25.14 -17.09 11.12
C GLU A 74 -25.20 -16.99 12.65
N ARG A 75 -24.36 -16.14 13.25
CA ARG A 75 -24.28 -15.93 14.71
C ARG A 75 -25.64 -15.69 15.40
N PRO A 76 -26.49 -14.73 14.96
CA PRO A 76 -27.77 -14.51 15.62
C PRO A 76 -28.72 -15.70 15.49
N ARG A 77 -28.64 -16.48 14.41
CA ARG A 77 -29.49 -17.67 14.23
C ARG A 77 -29.12 -18.76 15.22
N GLU A 78 -27.82 -18.99 15.40
CA GLU A 78 -27.31 -19.95 16.38
C GLU A 78 -27.64 -19.53 17.82
N GLU A 79 -27.52 -18.23 18.10
CA GLU A 79 -27.87 -17.65 19.40
C GLU A 79 -29.35 -17.84 19.74
N GLU A 80 -30.25 -17.64 18.76
CA GLU A 80 -31.69 -17.89 18.95
C GLU A 80 -31.97 -19.38 19.23
N VAL A 81 -31.33 -20.29 18.51
CA VAL A 81 -31.46 -21.74 18.77
C VAL A 81 -30.99 -22.09 20.17
N PHE A 82 -29.86 -21.53 20.61
CA PHE A 82 -29.34 -21.75 21.97
C PHE A 82 -30.33 -21.24 23.03
N LYS A 83 -30.87 -20.03 22.87
CA LYS A 83 -31.88 -19.48 23.80
C LYS A 83 -33.11 -20.38 23.93
N GLU A 84 -33.61 -20.94 22.83
CA GLU A 84 -34.74 -21.88 22.87
C GLU A 84 -34.39 -23.17 23.60
N GLN A 85 -33.18 -23.71 23.42
CA GLN A 85 -32.71 -24.89 24.13
C GLN A 85 -32.59 -24.65 25.65
N VAL A 86 -32.07 -23.48 26.04
CA VAL A 86 -31.92 -23.08 27.45
C VAL A 86 -33.28 -22.96 28.15
N LYS A 87 -34.31 -22.42 27.49
CA LYS A 87 -35.66 -22.31 28.07
C LYS A 87 -36.25 -23.65 28.49
N ALA A 88 -35.89 -24.73 27.81
CA ALA A 88 -36.41 -26.08 28.05
C ALA A 88 -35.51 -26.93 28.97
N ALA A 89 -34.28 -26.49 29.25
CA ALA A 89 -33.30 -27.27 30.00
C ALA A 89 -33.31 -26.95 31.50
N THR A 90 -33.05 -27.96 32.34
CA THR A 90 -32.95 -27.80 33.80
C THR A 90 -31.83 -28.67 34.38
N GLY A 91 -31.34 -28.27 35.56
CA GLY A 91 -30.31 -29.02 36.30
C GLY A 91 -29.04 -29.26 35.48
N GLU A 92 -28.53 -30.50 35.51
CA GLU A 92 -27.30 -30.89 34.82
C GLU A 92 -27.34 -30.68 33.30
N GLN A 93 -28.52 -30.76 32.68
CA GLN A 93 -28.67 -30.52 31.25
C GLN A 93 -28.42 -29.04 30.89
N LEU A 94 -28.85 -28.13 31.76
CA LEU A 94 -28.62 -26.69 31.58
C LEU A 94 -27.13 -26.36 31.73
N ASP A 95 -26.47 -26.93 32.74
CA ASP A 95 -25.04 -26.74 32.97
C ASP A 95 -24.20 -27.26 31.79
N ALA A 96 -24.56 -28.43 31.27
CA ALA A 96 -23.91 -29.00 30.08
C ALA A 96 -24.11 -28.13 28.82
N LEU A 97 -25.32 -27.59 28.61
CA LEU A 97 -25.62 -26.69 27.50
C LEU A 97 -24.83 -25.38 27.61
N LEU A 98 -24.76 -24.78 28.80
CA LEU A 98 -23.99 -23.54 29.03
C LEU A 98 -22.49 -23.76 28.79
N ALA A 99 -21.94 -24.86 29.29
CA ALA A 99 -20.53 -25.19 29.08
C ALA A 99 -20.22 -25.39 27.58
N SER A 100 -21.08 -26.14 26.87
CA SER A 100 -20.94 -26.34 25.42
C SER A 100 -21.04 -25.03 24.66
N HIS A 101 -21.99 -24.16 25.00
CA HIS A 101 -22.18 -22.88 24.33
C HIS A 101 -21.00 -21.93 24.58
N LEU A 102 -20.45 -21.88 25.79
CA LEU A 102 -19.24 -21.10 26.08
C LEU A 102 -18.05 -21.56 25.23
N GLN A 103 -17.84 -22.88 25.13
CA GLN A 103 -16.77 -23.43 24.29
C GLN A 103 -17.00 -23.12 22.81
N GLN A 104 -18.23 -23.28 22.32
CA GLN A 104 -18.60 -22.94 20.95
C GLN A 104 -18.44 -21.45 20.64
N SER A 105 -18.85 -20.58 21.56
CA SER A 105 -18.73 -19.12 21.44
C SER A 105 -17.26 -18.67 21.34
N GLN A 106 -16.37 -19.27 22.13
CA GLN A 106 -14.94 -19.02 22.03
C GLN A 106 -14.36 -19.47 20.68
N ALA A 107 -14.73 -20.66 20.20
CA ALA A 107 -14.31 -21.15 18.90
C ALA A 107 -14.81 -20.25 17.76
N ARG A 108 -16.08 -19.83 17.81
CA ARG A 108 -16.70 -18.89 16.86
C ARG A 108 -16.01 -17.53 16.85
N GLN A 109 -15.63 -17.01 18.02
CA GLN A 109 -14.89 -15.76 18.10
C GLN A 109 -13.52 -15.88 17.42
N ALA A 110 -12.80 -16.98 17.64
CA ALA A 110 -11.54 -17.24 16.96
C ALA A 110 -11.70 -17.38 15.43
N GLU A 111 -12.76 -18.06 14.96
CA GLU A 111 -13.10 -18.14 13.54
C GLU A 111 -13.40 -16.77 12.93
N TYR A 112 -14.15 -15.93 13.64
CA TYR A 112 -14.45 -14.57 13.24
C TYR A 112 -13.18 -13.71 13.12
N ASP A 113 -12.32 -13.72 14.14
CA ASP A 113 -11.08 -12.95 14.15
C ASP A 113 -10.13 -13.41 13.02
N ALA A 114 -10.05 -14.72 12.79
CA ALA A 114 -9.28 -15.27 11.67
C ALA A 114 -9.87 -14.84 10.31
N ALA A 115 -11.18 -14.89 10.14
CA ALA A 115 -11.84 -14.46 8.91
C ALA A 115 -11.66 -12.95 8.65
N LEU A 116 -11.70 -12.12 9.71
CA LEU A 116 -11.43 -10.69 9.65
C LEU A 116 -9.99 -10.42 9.17
N ALA A 117 -9.01 -11.11 9.77
CA ALA A 117 -7.61 -10.98 9.38
C ALA A 117 -7.37 -11.40 7.91
N VAL A 118 -7.99 -12.50 7.48
CA VAL A 118 -7.91 -12.97 6.08
C VAL A 118 -8.54 -11.94 5.12
N ARG A 119 -9.71 -11.41 5.47
CA ARG A 119 -10.39 -10.37 4.69
C ARG A 119 -9.50 -9.15 4.54
N ASP A 120 -8.94 -8.65 5.63
CA ASP A 120 -8.10 -7.46 5.60
C ASP A 120 -6.80 -7.69 4.83
N GLY A 121 -6.21 -8.88 4.92
CA GLY A 121 -5.05 -9.26 4.11
C GLY A 121 -5.36 -9.25 2.62
N LYS A 122 -6.47 -9.87 2.22
CA LYS A 122 -6.87 -9.97 0.80
C LYS A 122 -7.30 -8.63 0.21
N VAL A 123 -8.10 -7.84 0.93
CA VAL A 123 -8.52 -6.50 0.48
C VAL A 123 -7.33 -5.56 0.33
N ARG A 124 -6.39 -5.56 1.30
CA ARG A 124 -5.16 -4.78 1.17
C ARG A 124 -4.33 -5.20 -0.05
N LYS A 125 -4.21 -6.51 -0.29
CA LYS A 125 -3.47 -7.03 -1.45
C LYS A 125 -4.13 -6.64 -2.78
N ALA A 126 -5.45 -6.70 -2.86
CA ALA A 126 -6.20 -6.26 -4.05
C ALA A 126 -6.00 -4.76 -4.32
N ALA A 127 -6.14 -3.92 -3.28
CA ALA A 127 -5.94 -2.47 -3.39
C ALA A 127 -4.51 -2.12 -3.82
N LEU A 128 -3.49 -2.79 -3.27
CA LEU A 128 -2.10 -2.60 -3.68
C LEU A 128 -1.87 -2.98 -5.15
N ALA A 129 -2.46 -4.10 -5.59
CA ALA A 129 -2.32 -4.56 -6.97
C ALA A 129 -2.93 -3.56 -7.97
N GLU A 130 -4.05 -2.92 -7.62
CA GLU A 130 -4.63 -1.84 -8.42
C GLU A 130 -3.73 -0.61 -8.51
N GLN A 131 -3.17 -0.17 -7.39
CA GLN A 131 -2.26 0.97 -7.34
C GLN A 131 -1.02 0.73 -8.22
N LEU A 132 -0.46 -0.48 -8.15
CA LEU A 132 0.68 -0.86 -8.98
C LEU A 132 0.31 -0.87 -10.47
N LEU A 133 -0.84 -1.42 -10.85
CA LEU A 133 -1.31 -1.41 -12.24
C LEU A 133 -1.51 0.02 -12.77
N MET A 134 -2.05 0.93 -11.95
CA MET A 134 -2.18 2.35 -12.32
C MET A 134 -0.80 2.99 -12.52
N ALA A 135 0.12 2.79 -11.58
CA ALA A 135 1.47 3.33 -11.66
C ALA A 135 2.25 2.81 -12.88
N GLU A 136 2.06 1.54 -13.25
CA GLU A 136 2.63 0.95 -14.47
C GLU A 136 2.08 1.63 -15.72
N ARG A 137 0.76 1.83 -15.81
CA ARG A 137 0.12 2.52 -16.94
C ARG A 137 0.61 3.95 -17.09
N ASP A 138 0.73 4.69 -15.99
CA ASP A 138 1.27 6.05 -16.00
C ASP A 138 2.72 6.09 -16.47
N SER A 139 3.52 5.12 -16.02
CA SER A 139 4.92 4.99 -16.44
C SER A 139 5.05 4.69 -17.93
N LEU A 140 4.20 3.80 -18.46
CA LEU A 140 4.14 3.50 -19.89
C LEU A 140 3.69 4.70 -20.70
N ALA A 141 2.67 5.44 -20.24
CA ALA A 141 2.20 6.66 -20.90
C ALA A 141 3.29 7.73 -20.96
N LYS A 142 4.05 7.92 -19.87
CA LYS A 142 5.19 8.86 -19.83
C LYS A 142 6.28 8.44 -20.83
N ARG A 143 6.63 7.15 -20.87
CA ARG A 143 7.62 6.62 -21.83
C ARG A 143 7.15 6.80 -23.28
N ALA A 144 5.88 6.55 -23.57
CA ALA A 144 5.32 6.74 -24.90
C ALA A 144 5.39 8.21 -25.35
N ARG A 145 5.08 9.15 -24.44
CA ARG A 145 5.22 10.59 -24.71
C ARG A 145 6.66 10.99 -24.96
N ALA A 146 7.59 10.51 -24.13
CA ALA A 146 9.03 10.79 -24.30
C ALA A 146 9.52 10.27 -25.66
N ALA A 147 9.16 9.04 -26.04
CA ALA A 147 9.51 8.46 -27.33
C ALA A 147 8.96 9.29 -28.50
N ALA A 148 7.70 9.73 -28.43
CA ALA A 148 7.10 10.59 -29.46
C ALA A 148 7.80 11.96 -29.56
N THR A 149 8.23 12.53 -28.43
CA THR A 149 9.00 13.78 -28.46
C THR A 149 10.41 13.59 -29.02
N GLU A 150 11.07 12.46 -28.73
CA GLU A 150 12.38 12.14 -29.30
C GLU A 150 12.31 11.90 -30.80
N GLU A 151 11.28 11.22 -31.28
CA GLU A 151 11.03 11.01 -32.71
C GLU A 151 10.86 12.34 -33.45
N ARG A 152 9.99 13.21 -32.93
CA ARG A 152 9.80 14.55 -33.49
C ARG A 152 11.09 15.37 -33.52
N LEU A 153 11.89 15.33 -32.46
CA LEU A 153 13.17 16.05 -32.43
C LEU A 153 14.16 15.49 -33.46
N ARG A 154 14.15 14.17 -33.70
CA ARG A 154 14.99 13.57 -34.75
C ARG A 154 14.56 14.03 -36.14
N ASP A 155 13.26 14.11 -36.39
CA ASP A 155 12.73 14.60 -37.67
C ASP A 155 13.12 16.07 -37.89
N GLU A 156 12.92 16.93 -36.88
CA GLU A 156 13.31 18.35 -36.95
C GLU A 156 14.83 18.52 -37.18
N LEU A 157 15.66 17.72 -36.50
CA LEU A 157 17.11 17.74 -36.71
C LEU A 157 17.49 17.29 -38.13
N HIS A 158 16.82 16.26 -38.65
CA HIS A 158 17.04 15.81 -40.01
C HIS A 158 16.68 16.88 -41.05
N GLU A 159 15.55 17.57 -40.86
CA GLU A 159 15.15 18.70 -41.70
C GLU A 159 16.17 19.85 -41.63
N CYS A 160 16.68 20.18 -40.45
CA CYS A 160 17.75 21.17 -40.29
C CYS A 160 19.04 20.76 -41.01
N GLU A 161 19.45 19.50 -40.93
CA GLU A 161 20.63 19.00 -41.64
C GLU A 161 20.47 19.08 -43.17
N VAL A 162 19.30 18.72 -43.68
CA VAL A 162 18.99 18.83 -45.11
C VAL A 162 19.00 20.28 -45.57
N ALA A 163 18.38 21.19 -44.80
CA ALA A 163 18.38 22.62 -45.10
C ALA A 163 19.81 23.21 -45.09
N ALA A 164 20.63 22.84 -44.10
CA ALA A 164 22.02 23.30 -44.00
C ALA A 164 22.88 22.83 -45.19
N ARG A 165 22.68 21.59 -45.67
CA ARG A 165 23.35 21.10 -46.88
C ARG A 165 22.92 21.87 -48.12
N ALA A 166 21.62 22.11 -48.29
CA ALA A 166 21.11 22.90 -49.41
C ALA A 166 21.63 24.35 -49.40
N GLU A 167 21.72 24.98 -48.22
CA GLU A 167 22.33 26.30 -48.07
C GLU A 167 23.80 26.29 -48.46
N ALA A 168 24.57 25.31 -47.98
CA ALA A 168 26.00 25.18 -48.30
C ALA A 168 26.22 25.02 -49.81
N ASP A 169 25.40 24.21 -50.49
CA ASP A 169 25.44 24.04 -51.94
C ASP A 169 25.13 25.33 -52.68
N CYS A 170 24.08 26.07 -52.27
CA CYS A 170 23.74 27.37 -52.83
C CYS A 170 24.88 28.38 -52.67
N ARG A 171 25.48 28.45 -51.47
CA ARG A 171 26.60 29.34 -51.18
C ARG A 171 27.84 29.00 -52.01
N ALA A 172 28.15 27.71 -52.16
CA ALA A 172 29.26 27.26 -53.00
C ALA A 172 29.08 27.67 -54.46
N ARG A 173 27.86 27.50 -55.01
CA ARG A 173 27.53 27.94 -56.38
C ARG A 173 27.65 29.45 -56.54
N PHE A 174 27.18 30.22 -55.57
CA PHE A 174 27.29 31.68 -55.60
C PHE A 174 28.75 32.15 -55.60
N LEU A 175 29.62 31.55 -54.79
CA LEU A 175 31.04 31.93 -54.71
C LEU A 175 31.87 31.49 -55.92
N ALA A 176 31.38 30.53 -56.71
CA ALA A 176 32.05 30.03 -57.91
C ALA A 176 31.66 30.78 -59.19
N ALA A 177 30.65 31.68 -59.13
CA ALA A 177 30.16 32.50 -60.23
C ALA A 177 30.80 33.89 -60.21
#